data_AF-A0A4V5ZZC4-F1
#
_entry.id   AF-A0A4V5ZZC4-F1
#
_cell.length_a   1.000
_cell.length_b   1.000
_cell.length_c   1.000
_cell.angle_alpha   90.00
_cell.angle_beta   90.00
_cell.angle_gamma   90.00
#
_symmetry.space_group_name_H-M   'P 1'
#
loop_
_entity.id
_entity.type
_entity.pdbx_description
1 polymer ?
#
loop_
_entity_poly.entity_id
_entity_poly.type
_entity_poly.pdbx_seq_one_letter_code
_entity_poly.pdbx_strand_id
1 'polypeptide(L)'
;MKPLIVLVTLLALLHALPVPQDNDFQQLLPYVPSEFIAFWRSLTMEEATYIAGLYPKLQTEESPFMILEEVSKHSHSLYERFTSLIDHMYTKMARLSTTSREFLGQIGEKILAIEPGSKGQAKPWIKEAKAMARNLDRKYQREISKNFPTLRKLFEDEEDVIETVTVKKDLWLDA
;
A
#
# COMPACT_ATOMS: atom_id res chain seq x y z
N MET A 1 -9.91 -8.67 13.40
CA MET A 1 -9.75 -7.95 12.11
C MET A 1 -9.73 -6.47 12.50
N LYS A 2 -8.65 -5.66 12.44
CA LYS A 2 -7.63 -5.37 11.41
C LYS A 2 -8.07 -4.74 10.06
N PRO A 3 -9.31 -4.28 9.79
CA PRO A 3 -9.57 -3.34 8.69
C PRO A 3 -9.02 -1.94 9.03
N LEU A 4 -8.81 -1.65 10.33
CA LEU A 4 -8.13 -0.47 10.85
C LEU A 4 -6.71 -0.32 10.25
N ILE A 5 -5.95 -1.41 10.14
CA ILE A 5 -4.59 -1.35 9.58
C ILE A 5 -4.65 -0.99 8.10
N VAL A 6 -5.56 -1.57 7.32
CA VAL A 6 -5.67 -1.25 5.89
C VAL A 6 -6.02 0.23 5.67
N LEU A 7 -6.92 0.76 6.49
CA LEU A 7 -7.37 2.15 6.46
C LEU A 7 -6.28 3.13 6.91
N VAL A 8 -5.61 2.82 8.02
CA VAL A 8 -4.51 3.63 8.52
C VAL A 8 -3.32 3.52 7.56
N THR A 9 -3.07 2.38 6.92
CA THR A 9 -1.98 2.17 5.95
C THR A 9 -2.18 3.06 4.72
N LEU A 10 -3.41 3.13 4.24
CA LEU A 10 -3.87 4.06 3.21
C LEU A 10 -3.56 5.52 3.54
N LEU A 11 -3.76 5.90 4.80
CA LEU A 11 -3.70 7.27 5.28
C LEU A 11 -2.28 7.69 5.68
N ALA A 12 -1.47 6.78 6.22
CA ALA A 12 -0.04 6.99 6.47
C ALA A 12 0.73 7.25 5.17
N LEU A 13 0.40 6.47 4.13
CA LEU A 13 0.95 6.66 2.79
C LEU A 13 0.49 7.99 2.15
N LEU A 14 -0.68 8.52 2.53
CA LEU A 14 -1.17 9.84 2.11
C LEU A 14 -0.51 10.99 2.89
N HIS A 15 -0.19 10.78 4.17
CA HIS A 15 0.44 11.80 5.00
C HIS A 15 1.95 11.91 4.75
N ALA A 16 2.60 10.81 4.41
CA ALA A 16 4.05 10.77 4.25
C ALA A 16 4.58 11.54 3.04
N LEU A 17 3.72 11.95 2.12
CA LEU A 17 4.15 12.20 0.75
C LEU A 17 3.45 13.41 0.14
N PRO A 18 4.10 14.58 0.11
CA PRO A 18 3.69 15.65 -0.78
C PRO A 18 3.96 15.18 -2.21
N VAL A 19 2.93 14.65 -2.89
CA VAL A 19 2.93 14.37 -4.33
C VAL A 19 3.89 13.22 -4.73
N PRO A 20 3.64 12.48 -5.82
CA PRO A 20 4.43 11.30 -6.24
C PRO A 20 5.90 11.54 -6.61
N GLN A 21 6.57 12.59 -6.15
CA GLN A 21 7.95 12.91 -6.52
C GLN A 21 9.00 12.52 -5.49
N ASP A 22 8.61 12.04 -4.29
CA ASP A 22 9.59 11.50 -3.33
C ASP A 22 10.15 10.16 -3.84
N ASN A 23 11.48 10.05 -3.85
CA ASN A 23 12.21 8.85 -4.26
C ASN A 23 11.84 7.64 -3.40
N ASP A 24 11.55 7.83 -2.12
CA ASP A 24 11.16 6.72 -1.23
C ASP A 24 9.77 6.19 -1.56
N PHE A 25 8.85 7.06 -1.96
CA PHE A 25 7.52 6.62 -2.41
C PHE A 25 7.59 5.79 -3.68
N GLN A 26 8.37 6.25 -4.65
CA GLN A 26 8.54 5.54 -5.92
C GLN A 26 9.10 4.13 -5.68
N GLN A 27 9.94 3.96 -4.65
CA GLN A 27 10.44 2.65 -4.24
C GLN A 27 9.37 1.76 -3.58
N LEU A 28 8.38 2.36 -2.89
CA LEU A 28 7.29 1.62 -2.23
C LEU A 28 6.15 1.25 -3.18
N LEU A 29 5.89 2.05 -4.23
CA LEU A 29 4.79 1.84 -5.18
C LEU A 29 4.65 0.38 -5.71
N PRO A 30 5.73 -0.33 -6.06
CA PRO A 30 5.63 -1.73 -6.51
C PRO A 30 5.09 -2.68 -5.45
N TYR A 31 5.11 -2.31 -4.16
CA TYR A 31 4.72 -3.11 -3.01
C TYR A 31 3.39 -2.65 -2.40
N VAL A 32 2.65 -1.78 -3.08
CA VAL A 32 1.33 -1.30 -2.67
C VAL A 32 0.26 -1.89 -3.59
N PRO A 33 -0.88 -2.38 -3.06
CA PRO A 33 -2.01 -2.79 -3.90
C PRO A 33 -2.45 -1.70 -4.88
N SER A 34 -2.69 -2.09 -6.14
CA SER A 34 -3.02 -1.17 -7.23
C SER A 34 -4.25 -0.31 -6.97
N GLU A 35 -5.19 -0.79 -6.16
CA GLU A 35 -6.41 -0.10 -5.76
C GLU A 35 -6.09 1.16 -4.95
N PHE A 36 -5.08 1.11 -4.09
CA PHE A 36 -4.63 2.28 -3.34
C PHE A 36 -3.97 3.30 -4.25
N ILE A 37 -3.16 2.84 -5.21
CA ILE A 37 -2.51 3.71 -6.19
C ILE A 37 -3.58 4.40 -7.06
N ALA A 38 -4.60 3.66 -7.50
CA ALA A 38 -5.71 4.20 -8.27
C ALA A 38 -6.52 5.22 -7.46
N PHE A 39 -6.82 4.90 -6.20
CA PHE A 39 -7.49 5.82 -5.29
C PHE A 39 -6.71 7.12 -5.11
N TRP A 40 -5.40 7.06 -4.81
CA TRP A 40 -4.58 8.26 -4.67
C TRP A 40 -4.52 9.11 -5.93
N ARG A 41 -4.41 8.47 -7.10
CA ARG A 41 -4.43 9.18 -8.38
C ARG A 41 -5.77 9.84 -8.70
N SER A 42 -6.85 9.40 -8.05
CA SER A 42 -8.18 9.99 -8.20
C SER A 42 -8.42 11.21 -7.29
N LEU A 43 -7.54 11.46 -6.32
CA LEU A 43 -7.70 12.56 -5.37
C LEU A 43 -7.32 13.90 -6.02
N THR A 44 -8.11 14.92 -5.73
CA THR A 44 -7.69 16.30 -5.96
C THR A 44 -6.63 16.71 -4.93
N MET A 45 -5.94 17.82 -5.19
CA MET A 45 -4.97 18.38 -4.23
C MET A 45 -5.65 18.74 -2.90
N GLU A 46 -6.87 19.28 -2.95
CA GLU A 46 -7.65 19.64 -1.78
C GLU A 46 -8.03 18.40 -0.97
N GLU A 47 -8.55 17.37 -1.63
CA GLU A 47 -8.92 16.10 -0.99
C GLU A 47 -7.70 15.38 -0.39
N ALA A 48 -6.58 15.35 -1.11
CA ALA A 48 -5.33 14.78 -0.60
C ALA A 48 -4.84 15.52 0.65
N THR A 49 -4.91 16.86 0.64
CA THR A 49 -4.54 17.72 1.78
C THR A 49 -5.46 17.48 2.98
N TYR A 50 -6.77 17.39 2.72
CA TYR A 50 -7.77 17.13 3.75
C TYR A 50 -7.55 15.77 4.40
N ILE A 51 -7.41 14.72 3.59
CA ILE A 51 -7.17 13.36 4.07
C ILE A 51 -5.85 13.27 4.85
N ALA A 52 -4.80 13.95 4.37
CA ALA A 52 -3.58 14.09 5.13
C ALA A 52 -3.88 14.72 6.51
N GLY A 53 -4.59 15.84 6.59
CA GLY A 53 -4.97 16.47 7.85
C GLY A 53 -5.73 15.57 8.85
N LEU A 54 -6.33 14.47 8.39
CA LEU A 54 -6.98 13.49 9.28
C LEU A 54 -5.98 12.59 10.00
N TYR A 55 -4.77 12.36 9.46
CA TYR A 55 -3.80 11.39 9.95
C TYR A 55 -3.49 11.47 11.46
N PRO A 56 -3.25 12.67 12.06
CA PRO A 56 -3.00 12.76 13.50
C PRO A 56 -4.17 12.26 14.35
N LYS A 57 -5.41 12.48 13.89
CA LYS A 57 -6.62 11.97 14.58
C LYS A 57 -6.67 10.44 14.54
N LEU A 58 -6.10 9.81 13.53
CA LEU A 58 -6.14 8.36 13.34
C LEU A 58 -5.19 7.61 14.26
N GLN A 59 -4.11 8.25 14.68
CA GLN A 59 -3.15 7.66 15.61
C GLN A 59 -3.74 7.56 17.02
N THR A 60 -4.74 8.38 17.34
CA THR A 60 -5.39 8.45 18.65
C THR A 60 -6.76 7.80 18.71
N GLU A 61 -7.40 7.54 17.57
CA GLU A 61 -8.76 7.02 17.49
C GLU A 61 -8.81 5.49 17.36
N GLU A 62 -9.63 4.84 18.18
CA GLU A 62 -9.78 3.37 18.18
C GLU A 62 -10.66 2.85 17.03
N SER A 63 -11.49 3.71 16.44
CA SER A 63 -12.50 3.30 15.46
C SER A 63 -12.20 3.81 14.05
N PRO A 64 -12.08 2.90 13.05
CA PRO A 64 -11.87 3.29 11.65
C PRO A 64 -13.12 3.97 11.05
N PHE A 65 -14.29 3.75 11.64
CA PHE A 65 -15.56 4.29 11.16
C PHE A 65 -15.68 5.81 11.40
N MET A 66 -14.95 6.35 12.38
CA MET A 66 -14.91 7.80 12.63
C MET A 66 -14.27 8.57 11.46
N ILE A 67 -13.34 7.93 10.73
CA ILE A 67 -12.68 8.52 9.56
C ILE A 67 -13.66 8.65 8.41
N LEU A 68 -14.47 7.61 8.18
CA LEU A 68 -15.51 7.62 7.16
C LEU A 68 -16.55 8.70 7.46
N GLU A 69 -16.93 8.83 8.73
CA GLU A 69 -17.83 9.90 9.16
C GLU A 69 -17.22 11.28 8.89
N GLU A 70 -15.95 11.49 9.24
CA GLU A 70 -15.27 12.76 9.04
C GLU A 70 -15.16 13.11 7.54
N VAL A 71 -14.76 12.14 6.70
CA VAL A 71 -14.72 12.29 5.24
C VAL A 71 -16.09 12.63 4.66
N SER A 72 -17.17 12.02 5.18
CA SER A 72 -18.54 12.28 4.74
C SER A 72 -18.97 13.74 4.96
N LYS A 73 -18.42 14.41 5.97
CA LYS A 73 -18.70 15.83 6.28
C LYS A 73 -18.03 16.78 5.29
N HIS A 74 -16.94 16.37 4.66
CA HIS A 74 -16.17 17.21 3.75
C HIS A 74 -16.61 17.06 2.29
N SER A 75 -16.75 15.84 1.80
CA SER A 75 -17.14 15.60 0.40
C SER A 75 -17.85 14.25 0.25
N HIS A 76 -19.08 14.31 -0.28
CA HIS A 76 -19.85 13.10 -0.60
C HIS A 76 -19.12 12.22 -1.62
N SER A 77 -18.55 12.84 -2.65
CA SER A 77 -17.82 12.11 -3.70
C SER A 77 -16.54 11.45 -3.17
N LEU A 78 -15.82 12.13 -2.27
CA LEU A 78 -14.65 11.56 -1.62
C LEU A 78 -15.04 10.39 -0.71
N TYR A 79 -16.11 10.56 0.07
CA TYR A 79 -16.67 9.50 0.92
C TYR A 79 -17.05 8.25 0.14
N GLU A 80 -17.74 8.40 -0.99
CA GLU A 80 -18.11 7.26 -1.83
C GLU A 80 -16.89 6.52 -2.37
N ARG A 81 -15.89 7.25 -2.89
CA ARG A 81 -14.63 6.64 -3.38
C ARG A 81 -13.87 5.93 -2.25
N PHE A 82 -13.80 6.55 -1.08
CA PHE A 82 -13.11 6.00 0.09
C PHE A 82 -13.81 4.74 0.61
N THR A 83 -15.14 4.77 0.73
CA THR A 83 -15.97 3.62 1.14
C THR A 83 -15.85 2.48 0.15
N SER A 84 -15.96 2.76 -1.15
CA SER A 84 -15.82 1.75 -2.20
C SER A 84 -14.46 1.05 -2.16
N LEU A 85 -13.39 1.80 -1.89
CA LEU A 85 -12.05 1.23 -1.74
C LEU A 85 -11.97 0.30 -0.52
N ILE A 86 -12.47 0.74 0.64
CA ILE A 86 -12.48 -0.07 1.86
C ILE A 86 -13.26 -1.36 1.65
N ASP A 87 -14.47 -1.27 1.09
CA ASP A 87 -15.33 -2.43 0.85
C ASP A 87 -14.67 -3.42 -0.13
N HIS A 88 -14.03 -2.90 -1.17
CA HIS A 88 -13.29 -3.71 -2.12
C HIS A 88 -12.11 -4.44 -1.45
N MET A 89 -11.33 -3.71 -0.65
CA MET A 89 -10.19 -4.28 0.08
C MET A 89 -10.64 -5.29 1.12
N TYR A 90 -11.71 -5.01 1.85
CA TYR A 90 -12.31 -5.93 2.81
C TYR A 90 -12.74 -7.23 2.13
N THR A 91 -13.41 -7.12 0.99
CA THR A 91 -13.84 -8.27 0.19
C THR A 91 -12.64 -9.10 -0.30
N LYS A 92 -11.57 -8.46 -0.77
CA LYS A 92 -10.33 -9.17 -1.16
C LYS A 92 -9.67 -9.86 0.02
N MET A 93 -9.55 -9.16 1.15
CA MET A 93 -8.98 -9.73 2.38
C MET A 93 -9.80 -10.90 2.90
N ALA A 94 -11.13 -10.84 2.82
CA ALA A 94 -12.02 -11.92 3.26
C ALA A 94 -11.82 -13.23 2.48
N ARG A 95 -11.31 -13.15 1.23
CA ARG A 95 -11.01 -14.31 0.38
C ARG A 95 -9.68 -14.99 0.69
N LEU A 96 -8.84 -14.34 1.48
CA LEU A 96 -7.54 -14.88 1.88
C LEU A 96 -7.66 -15.82 3.07
N SER A 97 -6.80 -16.83 3.08
CA SER A 97 -6.53 -17.64 4.27
C SER A 97 -6.08 -16.78 5.46
N THR A 98 -6.28 -17.30 6.67
CA THR A 98 -5.87 -16.62 7.90
C THR A 98 -4.39 -16.26 7.89
N THR A 99 -3.51 -17.19 7.49
CA THR A 99 -2.06 -16.94 7.41
C THR A 99 -1.72 -15.83 6.42
N SER A 100 -2.34 -15.82 5.24
CA SER A 100 -2.12 -14.75 4.24
C SER A 100 -2.59 -13.39 4.76
N ARG A 101 -3.74 -13.33 5.46
CA ARG A 101 -4.22 -12.08 6.09
C ARG A 101 -3.30 -11.60 7.21
N GLU A 102 -2.81 -12.50 8.05
CA GLU A 102 -1.90 -12.16 9.15
C GLU A 102 -0.59 -11.61 8.61
N PHE A 103 -0.02 -12.24 7.58
CA PHE A 103 1.16 -11.73 6.89
C PHE A 103 0.94 -10.31 6.35
N LEU A 104 -0.15 -10.09 5.61
CA LEU A 104 -0.49 -8.76 5.08
C LEU A 104 -0.73 -7.72 6.19
N GLY A 105 -1.32 -8.15 7.31
CA GLY A 105 -1.49 -7.31 8.50
C GLY A 105 -0.15 -6.89 9.11
N GLN A 106 0.82 -7.81 9.22
CA GLN A 106 2.14 -7.50 9.80
C GLN A 106 2.96 -6.55 8.92
N ILE A 107 2.98 -6.75 7.60
CA ILE A 107 3.68 -5.83 6.70
C ILE A 107 3.00 -4.45 6.67
N GLY A 108 1.66 -4.42 6.79
CA GLY A 108 0.88 -3.19 6.93
C GLY A 108 1.21 -2.43 8.21
N GLU A 109 1.29 -3.11 9.36
CA GLU A 109 1.72 -2.48 10.62
C GLU A 109 3.13 -1.88 10.52
N LYS A 110 4.04 -2.55 9.80
CA LYS A 110 5.40 -2.04 9.61
C LYS A 110 5.47 -0.79 8.75
N ILE A 111 4.63 -0.69 7.72
CA ILE A 111 4.60 0.51 6.87
C ILE A 111 3.99 1.69 7.63
N LEU A 112 3.10 1.42 8.60
CA LEU A 112 2.53 2.43 9.50
C LEU A 112 3.54 3.04 10.47
N ALA A 113 4.57 2.30 10.82
CA ALA A 113 5.64 2.80 11.66
C ALA A 113 6.56 3.79 10.91
N ILE A 114 6.43 3.92 9.59
CA ILE A 114 7.20 4.91 8.82
C ILE A 114 6.58 6.28 9.05
N GLU A 115 7.35 7.17 9.68
CA GLU A 115 6.92 8.53 9.93
C GLU A 115 6.72 9.30 8.61
N PRO A 116 5.62 10.05 8.49
CA PRO A 116 5.40 10.94 7.37
C PRO A 116 6.55 11.91 7.10
N GLY A 117 7.05 11.96 5.85
CA GLY A 117 8.17 12.83 5.46
C GLY A 117 9.56 12.35 5.89
N SER A 118 9.68 11.18 6.54
CA SER A 118 10.96 10.55 6.84
C SER A 118 11.62 10.03 5.55
N LYS A 119 12.90 10.36 5.35
CA LYS A 119 13.69 9.91 4.20
C LYS A 119 14.55 8.70 4.56
N GLY A 120 14.74 7.81 3.60
CA GLY A 120 15.54 6.60 3.72
C GLY A 120 14.84 5.43 4.43
N GLN A 121 13.52 5.51 4.68
CA GLN A 121 12.76 4.48 5.39
C GLN A 121 12.14 3.43 4.46
N ALA A 122 12.02 3.75 3.16
CA ALA A 122 11.49 2.80 2.18
C ALA A 122 12.37 1.54 2.06
N LYS A 123 13.69 1.70 1.91
CA LYS A 123 14.60 0.56 1.72
C LYS A 123 14.65 -0.40 2.92
N PRO A 124 14.80 0.06 4.17
CA PRO A 124 14.69 -0.80 5.34
C PRO A 124 13.37 -1.57 5.39
N TRP A 125 12.25 -0.90 5.13
CA TRP A 125 10.94 -1.55 5.10
C TRP A 125 10.85 -2.61 4.01
N ILE A 126 11.29 -2.32 2.78
CA ILE A 126 11.28 -3.29 1.67
C ILE A 126 12.14 -4.51 2.02
N LYS A 127 13.33 -4.30 2.58
CA LYS A 127 14.24 -5.38 2.97
C LYS A 127 13.60 -6.28 4.03
N GLU A 128 12.96 -5.68 5.03
CA GLU A 128 12.27 -6.43 6.07
C GLU A 128 11.04 -7.17 5.53
N ALA A 129 10.20 -6.50 4.73
CA ALA A 129 9.02 -7.10 4.13
C ALA A 129 9.39 -8.30 3.22
N LYS A 130 10.47 -8.20 2.44
CA LYS A 130 11.01 -9.32 1.66
C LYS A 130 11.56 -10.44 2.55
N ALA A 131 12.24 -10.12 3.65
CA ALA A 131 12.70 -11.13 4.58
C ALA A 131 11.54 -11.93 5.21
N MET A 132 10.46 -11.23 5.60
CA MET A 132 9.23 -11.87 6.07
C MET A 132 8.57 -12.71 4.97
N ALA A 133 8.52 -12.18 3.76
CA ALA A 133 7.93 -12.85 2.61
C ALA A 133 8.64 -14.17 2.27
N ARG A 134 9.98 -14.23 2.40
CA ARG A 134 10.76 -15.46 2.20
C ARG A 134 10.43 -16.57 3.19
N ASN A 135 10.04 -16.21 4.42
CA ASN A 135 9.65 -17.17 5.44
C ASN A 135 8.20 -17.66 5.29
N LEU A 136 7.41 -17.05 4.40
CA LEU A 136 6.03 -17.44 4.15
C LEU A 136 5.98 -18.62 3.17
N ASP A 137 5.21 -19.68 3.47
CA ASP A 137 5.07 -20.81 2.56
C ASP A 137 4.63 -20.39 1.14
N ARG A 138 5.22 -21.03 0.12
CA ARG A 138 4.91 -20.75 -1.30
C ARG A 138 3.42 -20.80 -1.65
N LYS A 139 2.62 -21.62 -0.94
CA LYS A 139 1.16 -21.67 -1.15
C LYS A 139 0.48 -20.33 -0.79
N TYR A 140 0.89 -19.68 0.29
CA TYR A 140 0.36 -18.39 0.73
C TYR A 140 0.92 -17.24 -0.11
N GLN A 141 2.20 -17.29 -0.49
CA GLN A 141 2.78 -16.31 -1.44
C GLN A 141 1.98 -16.26 -2.76
N ARG A 142 1.63 -17.44 -3.32
CA ARG A 142 0.79 -17.55 -4.53
C ARG A 142 -0.62 -17.04 -4.31
N GLU A 143 -1.24 -17.36 -3.17
CA GLU A 143 -2.57 -16.85 -2.81
C GLU A 143 -2.60 -15.33 -2.75
N ILE A 144 -1.62 -14.72 -2.08
CA ILE A 144 -1.48 -13.27 -1.99
C ILE A 144 -1.25 -12.68 -3.38
N SER A 145 -0.30 -13.20 -4.16
CA SER A 145 -0.01 -12.70 -5.51
C SER A 145 -1.22 -12.79 -6.45
N LYS A 146 -2.08 -13.80 -6.29
CA LYS A 146 -3.31 -13.94 -7.07
C LYS A 146 -4.33 -12.84 -6.75
N ASN A 147 -4.49 -12.50 -5.48
CA ASN A 147 -5.48 -11.51 -5.02
C ASN A 147 -4.93 -10.06 -5.07
N PHE A 148 -3.61 -9.90 -4.94
CA PHE A 148 -2.88 -8.65 -4.93
C PHE A 148 -1.64 -8.75 -5.84
N PRO A 149 -1.81 -8.62 -7.16
CA PRO A 149 -0.72 -8.85 -8.13
C PRO A 149 0.52 -7.96 -7.94
N THR A 150 0.35 -6.72 -7.49
CA THR A 150 1.48 -5.82 -7.23
C THR A 150 2.38 -6.36 -6.11
N LEU A 151 1.80 -6.98 -5.08
CA LEU A 151 2.53 -7.59 -3.97
C LEU A 151 3.39 -8.78 -4.38
N ARG A 152 3.28 -9.27 -5.63
CA ARG A 152 4.20 -10.27 -6.18
C ARG A 152 5.66 -9.86 -6.02
N LYS A 153 5.96 -8.55 -6.12
CA LYS A 153 7.31 -8.00 -5.91
C LYS A 153 7.92 -8.30 -4.53
N LEU A 154 7.12 -8.61 -3.51
CA LEU A 154 7.62 -9.05 -2.20
C LEU A 154 8.25 -10.45 -2.25
N PHE A 155 7.84 -11.27 -3.22
CA PHE A 155 8.23 -12.68 -3.33
C PHE A 155 9.25 -12.95 -4.45
N GLU A 156 9.60 -11.92 -5.22
CA GLU A 156 10.62 -11.95 -6.26
C GLU A 156 11.98 -11.58 -5.66
N ASP A 157 13.02 -12.34 -6.00
CA ASP A 157 14.38 -11.99 -5.63
C ASP A 157 14.88 -10.81 -6.49
N GLU A 158 15.79 -9.99 -5.96
CA GLU A 158 16.28 -8.79 -6.66
C GLU A 158 17.04 -9.11 -7.95
N GLU A 159 17.51 -10.35 -8.11
CA GLU A 159 18.22 -10.82 -9.30
C GLU A 159 17.30 -10.99 -10.53
N ASP A 160 16.00 -11.27 -10.35
CA ASP A 160 15.05 -11.48 -11.47
C ASP A 160 14.68 -10.20 -12.23
N VAL A 161 15.01 -9.02 -11.68
CA VAL A 161 14.71 -7.72 -12.30
C VAL A 161 15.80 -7.30 -13.31
N ILE A 162 17.01 -7.84 -13.18
CA ILE A 162 18.14 -7.48 -14.06
C ILE A 162 18.00 -8.16 -15.42
N GLU A 163 17.54 -9.41 -15.48
CA GLU A 163 17.34 -10.10 -16.77
C GLU A 163 16.23 -9.45 -17.62
N THR A 164 15.15 -8.95 -17.01
CA THR A 164 14.05 -8.34 -17.78
C THR A 164 14.37 -6.94 -18.33
N VAL A 165 15.29 -6.19 -17.71
CA VAL A 165 15.76 -4.89 -18.22
C VAL A 165 16.88 -5.07 -19.26
N THR A 166 17.73 -6.07 -19.08
CA THR A 166 18.86 -6.33 -20.00
C THR A 166 18.35 -6.85 -21.35
N VAL A 167 17.37 -7.76 -21.37
CA VAL A 167 16.80 -8.29 -22.64
C VAL A 167 16.10 -7.21 -23.47
N LYS A 168 15.54 -6.15 -22.86
CA LYS A 168 14.91 -5.04 -23.62
C LYS A 168 15.90 -4.00 -24.14
N LYS A 169 17.11 -3.91 -23.61
CA LYS A 169 18.10 -2.91 -24.03
C LYS A 169 18.90 -3.38 -25.25
N ASP A 170 19.05 -4.68 -25.43
CA ASP A 170 19.81 -5.27 -26.55
C ASP A 170 18.99 -5.44 -27.84
N LEU A 171 17.68 -5.24 -27.80
CA LEU A 171 16.79 -5.36 -28.98
C LEU A 171 16.61 -4.05 -29.79
N TRP A 172 17.31 -2.97 -29.43
CA TRP A 172 17.20 -1.66 -30.11
C TRP A 172 18.54 -1.12 -30.66
N LEU A 173 19.62 -1.91 -30.62
CA LEU A 173 20.93 -1.47 -31.12
C LEU A 173 21.33 -2.07 -32.48
N ASP A 174 20.50 -2.93 -33.07
CA ASP A 174 20.70 -3.47 -34.44
C ASP A 174 19.48 -3.17 -35.34
N ALA A 175 19.18 -1.89 -35.55
CA ALA A 175 18.25 -1.42 -36.60
C ALA A 175 18.84 -0.24 -37.38
#